data_AF-A0A2D4SRL0-F1
#
_entry.id   AF-A0A2D4SRL0-F1
#
_cell.length_a   1.000
_cell.length_b   1.000
_cell.length_c   1.000
_cell.angle_alpha   90.00
_cell.angle_beta   90.00
_cell.angle_gamma   90.00
#
_symmetry.space_group_name_H-M   'P 1'
#
loop_
_entity.id
_entity.type
_entity.pdbx_description
1 polymer ?
#
loop_
_entity_poly.entity_id
_entity_poly.type
_entity_poly.pdbx_seq_one_letter_code
_entity_poly.pdbx_strand_id
1 'polypeptide(L)'
;MSDHLLYNIPPQHQEKAEEIRAYLVHVRGGAPFLSGADCRLLTTWLDDDISILAITTAIDRVAEKRRAKRVRSRLSLNNCKGTLKKVLGKKTKPNKNLKPIVHIGLHGLAQRIQEIPLSEVLLSYQNTLVENLTKLSQENIPIQEKAEKAIGLCRVFHEKVWESHIDQHEDLRVKAEKELESLRPLLGMQHWREMVEEVMRDKIRSQYPLISAQSIWNAINLSDNEKHSV
;
A
#
# COMPACT_ATOMS: atom_id res chain seq x y z
N MET A 1 -24.66 -1.05 -7.53
CA MET A 1 -24.53 -1.78 -8.81
C MET A 1 -23.05 -2.13 -9.01
N SER A 2 -22.50 -3.05 -8.20
CA SER A 2 -21.04 -3.06 -8.02
C SER A 2 -20.54 -4.37 -7.41
N ASP A 3 -20.79 -5.53 -8.03
CA ASP A 3 -20.07 -6.79 -7.70
C ASP A 3 -19.64 -7.56 -8.96
N HIS A 4 -20.20 -7.21 -10.13
CA HIS A 4 -20.07 -7.99 -11.36
C HIS A 4 -18.66 -8.00 -12.01
N LEU A 5 -17.70 -7.19 -11.55
CA LEU A 5 -16.38 -7.09 -12.20
C LEU A 5 -15.33 -8.06 -11.62
N LEU A 6 -15.47 -8.50 -10.37
CA LEU A 6 -14.63 -9.59 -9.83
C LEU A 6 -14.96 -10.94 -10.49
N TYR A 7 -16.18 -11.10 -11.03
CA TYR A 7 -16.56 -12.28 -11.82
C TYR A 7 -15.76 -12.42 -13.13
N ASN A 8 -15.09 -11.35 -13.59
CA ASN A 8 -14.21 -11.41 -14.76
C ASN A 8 -12.79 -11.85 -14.42
N ILE A 9 -12.47 -12.04 -13.13
CA ILE A 9 -11.18 -12.58 -12.70
C ILE A 9 -11.33 -14.11 -12.61
N PRO A 10 -10.43 -14.88 -13.25
CA PRO A 10 -10.46 -16.33 -13.17
C PRO A 10 -10.50 -16.83 -11.71
N PRO A 11 -11.26 -17.90 -11.38
CA PRO A 11 -11.44 -18.37 -10.01
C PRO A 11 -10.12 -18.58 -9.23
N GLN A 12 -9.08 -19.07 -9.90
CA GLN A 12 -7.75 -19.29 -9.31
C GLN A 12 -7.06 -18.02 -8.81
N HIS A 13 -7.50 -16.85 -9.28
CA HIS A 13 -6.90 -15.55 -8.98
C HIS A 13 -7.74 -14.71 -8.02
N GLN A 14 -8.94 -15.16 -7.63
CA GLN A 14 -9.89 -14.35 -6.87
C GLN A 14 -9.34 -13.86 -5.53
N GLU A 15 -8.71 -14.74 -4.76
CA GLU A 15 -8.14 -14.40 -3.44
C GLU A 15 -7.02 -13.36 -3.57
N LYS A 16 -6.05 -13.60 -4.47
CA LYS A 16 -4.94 -12.66 -4.72
C LYS A 16 -5.45 -11.32 -5.23
N ALA A 17 -6.45 -11.35 -6.10
CA ALA A 17 -7.06 -10.14 -6.64
C ALA A 17 -7.81 -9.35 -5.57
N GLU A 18 -8.51 -10.03 -4.66
CA GLU A 18 -9.19 -9.41 -3.53
C GLU A 18 -8.19 -8.72 -2.59
N GLU A 19 -7.05 -9.34 -2.28
CA GLU A 19 -6.02 -8.69 -1.46
C GLU A 19 -5.44 -7.44 -2.13
N ILE A 20 -5.15 -7.50 -3.44
CA ILE A 20 -4.68 -6.32 -4.19
C ILE A 20 -5.75 -5.24 -4.26
N ARG A 21 -7.01 -5.64 -4.43
CA ARG A 21 -8.17 -4.73 -4.42
C ARG A 21 -8.29 -4.04 -3.07
N ALA A 22 -8.30 -4.81 -1.99
CA ALA A 22 -8.38 -4.31 -0.62
C ALA A 22 -7.21 -3.37 -0.30
N TYR A 23 -6.00 -3.70 -0.77
CA TYR A 23 -4.84 -2.82 -0.62
C TYR A 23 -4.99 -1.51 -1.38
N LEU A 24 -5.47 -1.56 -2.63
CA LEU A 24 -5.66 -0.34 -3.42
C LEU A 24 -6.75 0.56 -2.84
N VAL A 25 -7.86 -0.02 -2.39
CA VAL A 25 -8.91 0.71 -1.66
C VAL A 25 -8.34 1.36 -0.41
N HIS A 26 -7.54 0.61 0.35
CA HIS A 26 -6.88 1.12 1.53
C HIS A 26 -5.99 2.34 1.22
N VAL A 27 -5.25 2.33 0.11
CA VAL A 27 -4.40 3.46 -0.33
C VAL A 27 -5.24 4.67 -0.79
N ARG A 28 -6.32 4.44 -1.54
CA ARG A 28 -7.02 5.52 -2.29
C ARG A 28 -8.38 5.93 -1.73
N GLY A 29 -8.96 5.18 -0.80
CA GLY A 29 -10.35 5.34 -0.38
C GLY A 29 -11.38 4.97 -1.45
N GLY A 30 -12.67 5.07 -1.09
CA GLY A 30 -13.77 4.97 -2.04
C GLY A 30 -13.98 3.59 -2.70
N ALA A 31 -14.64 3.62 -3.87
CA ALA A 31 -15.25 2.43 -4.48
C ALA A 31 -14.26 1.27 -4.70
N PRO A 32 -14.68 0.02 -4.47
CA PRO A 32 -13.78 -1.12 -4.42
C PRO A 32 -13.14 -1.50 -5.76
N PHE A 33 -13.69 -1.05 -6.90
CA PHE A 33 -13.31 -1.64 -8.19
C PHE A 33 -12.22 -0.89 -8.94
N LEU A 34 -11.37 -1.72 -9.52
CA LEU A 34 -10.51 -1.45 -10.66
C LEU A 34 -11.39 -1.18 -11.89
N SER A 35 -11.01 -0.23 -12.73
CA SER A 35 -11.66 -0.09 -14.04
C SER A 35 -11.59 -1.44 -14.78
N GLY A 36 -12.46 -1.72 -15.76
CA GLY A 36 -12.36 -2.96 -16.54
C GLY A 36 -10.97 -3.17 -17.17
N ALA A 37 -10.26 -2.08 -17.47
CA ALA A 37 -8.87 -2.12 -17.91
C ALA A 37 -7.89 -2.54 -16.80
N ASP A 38 -8.07 -2.06 -15.59
CA ASP A 38 -7.26 -2.48 -14.44
C ASP A 38 -7.54 -3.94 -14.04
N CYS A 39 -8.79 -4.42 -14.14
CA CYS A 39 -9.11 -5.85 -13.92
C CYS A 39 -8.34 -6.75 -14.89
N ARG A 40 -8.39 -6.43 -16.21
CA ARG A 40 -7.63 -7.19 -17.21
C ARG A 40 -6.12 -7.15 -16.95
N LEU A 41 -5.60 -5.98 -16.60
CA LEU A 41 -4.18 -5.82 -16.27
C LEU A 41 -3.78 -6.64 -15.05
N LEU A 42 -4.62 -6.66 -14.01
CA LEU A 42 -4.41 -7.48 -12.83
C LEU A 42 -4.40 -8.96 -13.17
N THR A 43 -5.37 -9.44 -13.95
CA THR A 43 -5.40 -10.83 -14.42
C THR A 43 -4.11 -11.17 -15.17
N THR A 44 -3.66 -10.33 -16.10
CA THR A 44 -2.39 -10.55 -16.81
C THR A 44 -1.20 -10.64 -15.84
N TRP A 45 -1.13 -9.78 -14.82
CA TRP A 45 -0.05 -9.85 -13.84
C TRP A 45 -0.08 -11.12 -13.00
N LEU A 46 -1.28 -11.59 -12.64
CA LEU A 46 -1.45 -12.83 -11.87
C LEU A 46 -1.18 -14.07 -12.73
N ASP A 47 -1.52 -14.05 -14.02
CA ASP A 47 -1.14 -15.08 -15.00
C ASP A 47 0.39 -15.13 -15.20
N ASP A 48 1.07 -13.98 -15.13
CA ASP A 48 2.54 -13.87 -15.18
C ASP A 48 3.22 -14.20 -13.83
N ASP A 49 2.49 -14.79 -12.87
CA ASP A 49 2.95 -15.13 -11.50
C ASP A 49 3.59 -13.96 -10.73
N ILE A 50 3.17 -12.72 -11.02
CA ILE A 50 3.65 -11.55 -10.31
C ILE A 50 3.07 -11.55 -8.88
N SER A 51 3.95 -11.52 -7.88
CA SER A 51 3.53 -11.57 -6.47
C SER A 51 2.74 -10.35 -6.02
N ILE A 52 1.82 -10.57 -5.07
CA ILE A 52 1.05 -9.51 -4.39
C ILE A 52 2.00 -8.47 -3.79
N LEU A 53 3.10 -8.92 -3.19
CA LEU A 53 4.13 -8.04 -2.65
C LEU A 53 4.72 -7.10 -3.70
N ALA A 54 5.02 -7.58 -4.91
CA ALA A 54 5.55 -6.72 -5.98
C ALA A 54 4.53 -5.68 -6.44
N ILE A 55 3.26 -6.08 -6.59
CA ILE A 55 2.17 -5.23 -7.06
C ILE A 55 1.88 -4.13 -6.02
N THR A 56 1.68 -4.50 -4.76
CA THR A 56 1.40 -3.56 -3.66
C THR A 56 2.58 -2.60 -3.41
N THR A 57 3.82 -3.08 -3.54
CA THR A 57 5.02 -2.23 -3.52
C THR A 57 5.02 -1.21 -4.66
N ALA A 58 4.60 -1.61 -5.86
CA ALA A 58 4.48 -0.69 -6.99
C ALA A 58 3.40 0.38 -6.76
N ILE A 59 2.27 -0.01 -6.15
CA ILE A 59 1.20 0.91 -5.74
C ILE A 59 1.74 1.95 -4.76
N ASP A 60 2.42 1.53 -3.69
CA ASP A 60 3.01 2.43 -2.69
C ASP A 60 4.00 3.43 -3.31
N ARG A 61 4.94 2.94 -4.12
CA ARG A 61 5.91 3.79 -4.81
C ARG A 61 5.25 4.82 -5.72
N VAL A 62 4.13 4.46 -6.35
CA VAL A 62 3.40 5.39 -7.21
C VAL A 62 2.62 6.39 -6.37
N ALA A 63 1.98 5.97 -5.27
CA ALA A 63 1.34 6.87 -4.32
C ALA A 63 2.33 7.92 -3.78
N GLU A 64 3.51 7.48 -3.31
CA GLU A 64 4.57 8.38 -2.82
C GLU A 64 5.03 9.37 -3.89
N LYS A 65 5.29 8.90 -5.13
CA LYS A 65 5.68 9.78 -6.24
C LYS A 65 4.59 10.79 -6.60
N ARG A 66 3.34 10.36 -6.57
CA ARG A 66 2.18 11.23 -6.85
C ARG A 66 2.07 12.31 -5.79
N ARG A 67 2.23 11.97 -4.52
CA ARG A 67 2.32 12.92 -3.40
C ARG A 67 3.43 13.95 -3.64
N ALA A 68 4.65 13.48 -3.90
CA ALA A 68 5.81 14.35 -4.11
C ALA A 68 5.63 15.31 -5.30
N LYS A 69 4.93 14.87 -6.36
CA LYS A 69 4.64 15.67 -7.55
C LYS A 69 3.28 16.37 -7.52
N ARG A 70 2.51 16.23 -6.43
CA ARG A 70 1.13 16.71 -6.29
C ARG A 70 0.26 16.34 -7.51
N VAL A 71 0.39 15.09 -7.96
CA VAL A 71 -0.37 14.57 -9.11
C VAL A 71 -1.83 14.44 -8.70
N ARG A 72 -2.71 15.12 -9.44
CA ARG A 72 -4.13 15.21 -9.14
C ARG A 72 -5.01 14.31 -10.04
N SER A 73 -4.48 13.26 -10.65
CA SER A 73 -5.32 12.22 -11.29
C SER A 73 -5.75 11.19 -10.24
N ARG A 74 -6.39 10.06 -10.59
CA ARG A 74 -6.59 8.94 -9.64
C ARG A 74 -5.47 7.91 -9.73
N LEU A 75 -5.23 7.18 -8.64
CA LEU A 75 -4.31 6.05 -8.62
C LEU A 75 -4.97 4.80 -9.26
N SER A 76 -4.40 4.33 -10.37
CA SER A 76 -4.82 3.09 -11.07
C SER A 76 -3.66 2.09 -11.19
N LEU A 77 -3.97 0.82 -11.48
CA LEU A 77 -2.93 -0.19 -11.74
C LEU A 77 -2.17 0.13 -13.02
N ASN A 78 -2.84 0.71 -14.02
CA ASN A 78 -2.16 1.21 -15.21
C ASN A 78 -1.02 2.20 -14.89
N ASN A 79 -1.19 3.08 -13.89
CA ASN A 79 -0.12 3.98 -13.45
C ASN A 79 1.05 3.22 -12.77
N CYS A 80 0.79 2.02 -12.27
CA CYS A 80 1.76 1.19 -11.56
C CYS A 80 2.64 0.35 -12.50
N LYS A 81 2.22 0.08 -13.74
CA LYS A 81 2.94 -0.77 -14.72
C LYS A 81 4.42 -0.45 -14.86
N GLY A 82 4.77 0.83 -15.05
CA GLY A 82 6.17 1.26 -15.19
C GLY A 82 6.99 1.13 -13.91
N THR A 83 6.36 1.25 -12.74
CA THR A 83 7.02 1.06 -11.44
C THR A 83 7.16 -0.41 -11.12
N LEU A 84 6.16 -1.25 -11.43
CA LEU A 84 6.20 -2.69 -11.25
C LEU A 84 7.35 -3.32 -12.04
N LYS A 85 7.53 -2.93 -13.32
CA LYS A 85 8.71 -3.35 -14.11
C LYS A 85 10.05 -3.04 -13.42
N LYS A 86 10.14 -1.91 -12.69
CA LYS A 86 11.35 -1.53 -11.95
C LYS A 86 11.52 -2.34 -10.66
N VAL A 87 10.41 -2.66 -9.98
CA VAL A 87 10.40 -3.55 -8.80
C VAL A 87 10.90 -4.94 -9.20
N LEU A 88 10.35 -5.50 -10.28
CA LEU A 88 10.71 -6.84 -10.79
C LEU A 88 12.12 -6.89 -11.39
N GLY A 89 12.51 -5.88 -12.17
CA GLY A 89 13.79 -5.87 -12.88
C GLY A 89 15.03 -5.63 -12.01
N LYS A 90 14.92 -5.69 -10.67
CA LYS A 90 15.96 -5.39 -9.65
C LYS A 90 16.73 -4.06 -9.82
N LYS A 91 16.46 -3.25 -10.84
CA LYS A 91 17.04 -1.91 -11.10
C LYS A 91 16.33 -0.82 -10.29
N THR A 92 16.21 -1.00 -8.98
CA THR A 92 15.75 0.10 -8.12
C THR A 92 16.92 0.69 -7.35
N LYS A 93 17.27 1.95 -7.62
CA LYS A 93 18.10 2.73 -6.70
C LYS A 93 17.30 2.98 -5.41
N PRO A 94 17.88 2.78 -4.22
CA PRO A 94 17.20 3.09 -2.95
C PRO A 94 16.77 4.56 -2.91
N ASN A 95 15.61 4.83 -2.32
CA ASN A 95 15.09 6.19 -2.12
C ASN A 95 16.07 6.96 -1.22
N LYS A 96 16.62 8.09 -1.71
CA LYS A 96 17.65 8.87 -0.99
C LYS A 96 17.17 9.45 0.35
N ASN A 97 15.85 9.55 0.55
CA ASN A 97 15.27 10.11 1.78
C ASN A 97 15.03 9.07 2.87
N LEU A 98 15.26 7.79 2.59
CA LEU A 98 15.28 6.73 3.60
C LEU A 98 16.74 6.34 3.78
N LYS A 99 17.28 6.47 5.01
CA LYS A 99 18.62 5.93 5.32
C LYS A 99 18.68 4.49 4.79
N PRO A 100 19.75 4.09 4.07
CA PRO A 100 19.82 2.78 3.43
C PRO A 100 19.46 1.70 4.45
N ILE A 101 18.36 1.01 4.18
CA ILE A 101 17.82 -0.01 5.07
C ILE A 101 18.73 -1.23 4.92
N VAL A 102 19.72 -1.31 5.79
CA VAL A 102 20.55 -2.50 5.99
C VAL A 102 19.62 -3.62 6.50
N HIS A 103 19.51 -4.71 5.75
CA HIS A 103 19.08 -6.08 6.09
C HIS A 103 18.44 -6.33 7.47
N ILE A 104 17.27 -5.74 7.76
CA ILE A 104 16.62 -5.87 9.07
C ILE A 104 15.68 -7.07 9.22
N GLY A 105 15.26 -7.71 8.10
CA GLY A 105 14.19 -8.70 8.14
C GLY A 105 12.86 -8.12 8.67
N LEU A 106 11.82 -8.95 8.78
CA LEU A 106 10.56 -8.51 9.38
C LEU A 106 10.70 -8.17 10.87
N HIS A 107 11.58 -8.88 11.60
CA HIS A 107 11.81 -8.61 13.01
C HIS A 107 12.42 -7.22 13.24
N GLY A 108 13.49 -6.88 12.52
CA GLY A 108 14.10 -5.56 12.68
C GLY A 108 13.23 -4.44 12.10
N LEU A 109 12.36 -4.73 11.12
CA LEU A 109 11.30 -3.79 10.73
C LEU A 109 10.33 -3.54 11.89
N ALA A 110 9.90 -4.59 12.58
CA ALA A 110 9.02 -4.48 13.75
C ALA A 110 9.66 -3.62 14.86
N GLN A 111 10.95 -3.82 15.15
CA GLN A 111 11.69 -3.00 16.11
C GLN A 111 11.69 -1.51 15.71
N ARG A 112 11.94 -1.20 14.44
CA ARG A 112 11.88 0.20 13.96
C ARG A 112 10.49 0.79 14.01
N ILE A 113 9.46 -0.02 13.79
CA ILE A 113 8.07 0.43 13.93
C ILE A 113 7.79 0.77 15.40
N GLN A 114 8.29 -0.01 16.36
CA GLN A 114 8.12 0.25 17.80
C GLN A 114 8.72 1.60 18.25
N GLU A 115 9.79 2.07 17.58
CA GLU A 115 10.46 3.33 17.88
C GLU A 115 9.68 4.57 17.39
N ILE A 116 8.62 4.40 16.58
CA ILE A 116 7.81 5.52 16.09
C ILE A 116 7.01 6.11 17.26
N PRO A 117 7.17 7.40 17.61
CA PRO A 117 6.36 8.02 18.64
C PRO A 117 4.92 8.19 18.15
N LEU A 118 3.96 7.65 18.90
CA LEU A 118 2.53 7.70 18.58
C LEU A 118 1.71 8.21 19.77
N SER A 119 0.48 8.66 19.49
CA SER A 119 -0.50 8.96 20.54
C SER A 119 -0.91 7.70 21.29
N GLU A 120 -1.40 7.85 22.52
CA GLU A 120 -1.79 6.74 23.40
C GLU A 120 -2.80 5.78 22.74
N VAL A 121 -3.77 6.34 22.01
CA VAL A 121 -4.76 5.55 21.25
C VAL A 121 -4.09 4.63 20.22
N LEU A 122 -3.05 5.12 19.54
CA LEU A 122 -2.36 4.40 18.48
C LEU A 122 -1.28 3.42 18.98
N LEU A 123 -0.79 3.59 20.22
CA LEU A 123 0.19 2.69 20.82
C LEU A 123 -0.32 1.24 20.87
N SER A 124 -1.60 1.04 21.19
CA SER A 124 -2.20 -0.29 21.22
C SER A 124 -2.11 -0.99 19.86
N TYR A 125 -2.46 -0.29 18.77
CA TYR A 125 -2.40 -0.81 17.41
C TYR A 125 -0.97 -1.03 16.91
N GLN A 126 -0.04 -0.15 17.30
CA GLN A 126 1.38 -0.33 17.02
C GLN A 126 1.92 -1.58 17.70
N ASN A 127 1.63 -1.78 18.98
CA ASN A 127 2.08 -2.96 19.73
C ASN A 127 1.54 -4.25 19.10
N THR A 128 0.26 -4.28 18.71
CA THR A 128 -0.31 -5.44 17.98
C THR A 128 0.38 -5.68 16.64
N LEU A 129 0.66 -4.62 15.87
CA LEU A 129 1.39 -4.73 14.61
C LEU A 129 2.81 -5.29 14.82
N VAL A 130 3.55 -4.76 15.79
CA VAL A 130 4.92 -5.17 16.12
C VAL A 130 4.96 -6.61 16.60
N GLU A 131 4.04 -7.00 17.48
CA GLU A 131 3.91 -8.37 17.97
C GLU A 131 3.64 -9.35 16.83
N ASN A 132 2.68 -9.03 15.96
CA ASN A 132 2.33 -9.90 14.84
C ASN A 132 3.44 -9.99 13.79
N LEU A 133 4.12 -8.88 13.47
CA LEU A 133 5.30 -8.91 12.57
C LEU A 133 6.45 -9.71 13.18
N THR A 134 6.64 -9.63 14.50
CA THR A 134 7.66 -10.40 15.21
C THR A 134 7.35 -11.89 15.17
N LYS A 135 6.11 -12.30 15.49
CA LYS A 135 5.66 -13.70 15.36
C LYS A 135 5.84 -14.21 13.93
N LEU A 136 5.34 -13.44 12.96
CA LEU A 136 5.42 -13.77 11.54
C LEU A 136 6.86 -13.90 11.04
N SER A 137 7.81 -13.15 11.63
CA SER A 137 9.23 -13.30 11.29
C SER A 137 9.78 -14.67 11.68
N GLN A 138 9.26 -15.28 12.74
CA GLN A 138 9.70 -16.57 13.30
C GLN A 138 8.99 -17.78 12.68
N GLU A 139 7.84 -17.57 12.02
CA GLU A 139 7.09 -18.64 11.35
C GLU A 139 7.88 -19.28 10.20
N ASN A 140 7.83 -20.61 10.11
CA ASN A 140 8.42 -21.38 9.02
C ASN A 140 7.40 -21.57 7.88
N ILE A 141 7.00 -20.47 7.24
CA ILE A 141 6.09 -20.44 6.09
C ILE A 141 6.79 -19.86 4.85
N PRO A 142 6.27 -20.13 3.63
CA PRO A 142 6.79 -19.53 2.40
C PRO A 142 6.89 -18.01 2.47
N ILE A 143 7.93 -17.44 1.86
CA ILE A 143 8.21 -16.00 1.96
C ILE A 143 7.10 -15.12 1.34
N GLN A 144 6.44 -15.62 0.30
CA GLN A 144 5.28 -14.96 -0.32
C GLN A 144 4.11 -14.87 0.66
N GLU A 145 3.76 -15.99 1.31
CA GLU A 145 2.69 -16.02 2.33
C GLU A 145 3.03 -15.09 3.51
N LYS A 146 4.31 -15.10 3.93
CA LYS A 146 4.81 -14.20 4.96
C LYS A 146 4.64 -12.72 4.57
N ALA A 147 4.95 -12.37 3.32
CA ALA A 147 4.78 -11.02 2.82
C ALA A 147 3.30 -10.59 2.75
N GLU A 148 2.42 -11.48 2.30
CA GLU A 148 0.98 -11.23 2.18
C GLU A 148 0.36 -10.96 3.55
N LYS A 149 0.64 -11.82 4.54
CA LYS A 149 0.23 -11.60 5.94
C LYS A 149 0.75 -10.25 6.47
N ALA A 150 2.02 -9.92 6.21
CA ALA A 150 2.60 -8.65 6.67
C ALA A 150 1.94 -7.41 6.03
N ILE A 151 1.59 -7.49 4.74
CA ILE A 151 0.84 -6.43 4.04
C ILE A 151 -0.55 -6.27 4.66
N GLY A 152 -1.23 -7.38 4.95
CA GLY A 152 -2.52 -7.38 5.65
C GLY A 152 -2.43 -6.66 7.00
N LEU A 153 -1.39 -6.93 7.80
CA LEU A 153 -1.15 -6.25 9.07
C LEU A 153 -0.95 -4.73 8.91
N CYS A 154 -0.19 -4.29 7.90
CA CYS A 154 -0.04 -2.86 7.60
C CYS A 154 -1.38 -2.21 7.24
N ARG A 155 -2.22 -2.89 6.45
CA ARG A 155 -3.56 -2.40 6.09
C ARG A 155 -4.44 -2.25 7.33
N VAL A 156 -4.48 -3.27 8.20
CA VAL A 156 -5.24 -3.22 9.46
C VAL A 156 -4.80 -2.03 10.32
N PHE A 157 -3.49 -1.84 10.50
CA PHE A 157 -2.97 -0.70 11.26
C PHE A 157 -3.47 0.63 10.70
N HIS A 158 -3.34 0.86 9.39
CA HIS A 158 -3.74 2.14 8.81
C HIS A 158 -5.26 2.35 8.78
N GLU A 159 -6.09 1.32 8.71
CA GLU A 159 -7.54 1.48 8.92
C GLU A 159 -7.83 1.94 10.36
N LYS A 160 -7.11 1.41 11.35
CA LYS A 160 -7.22 1.89 12.74
C LYS A 160 -6.74 3.32 12.92
N VAL A 161 -5.67 3.72 12.22
CA VAL A 161 -5.26 5.12 12.17
C VAL A 161 -6.34 5.97 11.52
N TRP A 162 -6.95 5.53 10.42
CA TRP A 162 -8.03 6.27 9.75
C TRP A 162 -9.22 6.49 10.69
N GLU A 163 -9.66 5.45 11.39
CA GLU A 163 -10.72 5.49 12.40
C GLU A 163 -10.37 6.41 13.59
N SER A 164 -9.12 6.41 14.05
CA SER A 164 -8.70 7.27 15.16
C SER A 164 -8.64 8.76 14.81
N HIS A 165 -8.76 9.11 13.52
CA HIS A 165 -8.73 10.49 13.02
C HIS A 165 -10.11 11.02 12.63
N ILE A 166 -11.22 10.33 12.99
CA ILE A 166 -12.59 10.76 12.64
C ILE A 166 -12.84 12.23 12.99
N ASP A 167 -12.43 12.69 14.17
CA ASP A 167 -12.61 14.08 14.60
C ASP A 167 -11.85 15.10 13.73
N GLN A 168 -10.81 14.65 13.01
CA GLN A 168 -10.02 15.46 12.10
C GLN A 168 -10.45 15.30 10.63
N HIS A 169 -11.39 14.40 10.32
CA HIS A 169 -11.79 14.14 8.93
C HIS A 169 -12.34 15.39 8.25
N GLU A 170 -13.07 16.25 8.95
CA GLU A 170 -13.62 17.47 8.35
C GLU A 170 -12.51 18.47 7.96
N ASP A 171 -11.54 18.69 8.84
CA ASP A 171 -10.39 19.55 8.53
C ASP A 171 -9.53 18.97 7.38
N LEU A 172 -9.30 17.65 7.40
CA LEU A 172 -8.61 16.95 6.31
C LEU A 172 -9.37 17.07 4.99
N ARG A 173 -10.71 16.98 5.02
CA ARG A 173 -11.59 17.15 3.86
C ARG A 173 -11.46 18.54 3.27
N VAL A 174 -11.59 19.59 4.10
CA VAL A 174 -11.43 20.99 3.66
C VAL A 174 -10.04 21.23 3.03
N LYS A 175 -8.98 20.70 3.66
CA LYS A 175 -7.62 20.78 3.12
C LYS A 175 -7.46 20.04 1.78
N ALA A 176 -8.09 18.87 1.63
CA ALA A 176 -8.07 18.09 0.40
C ALA A 176 -8.89 18.76 -0.72
N GLU A 177 -10.07 19.28 -0.42
CA GLU A 177 -10.89 20.04 -1.38
C GLU A 177 -10.14 21.26 -1.92
N LYS A 178 -9.52 22.05 -1.03
CA LYS A 178 -8.69 23.20 -1.43
C LYS A 178 -7.52 22.81 -2.34
N GLU A 179 -6.90 21.66 -2.11
CA GLU A 179 -5.81 21.15 -2.94
C GLU A 179 -6.27 20.72 -4.33
N LEU A 180 -7.51 20.22 -4.42
CA LEU A 180 -8.13 19.69 -5.62
C LEU A 180 -9.01 20.71 -6.36
N GLU A 181 -9.24 21.91 -5.81
CA GLU A 181 -10.23 22.91 -6.27
C GLU A 181 -10.25 23.11 -7.80
N SER A 182 -9.07 23.22 -8.41
CA SER A 182 -8.92 23.38 -9.88
C SER A 182 -9.56 22.27 -10.73
N LEU A 183 -9.80 21.10 -10.15
CA LEU A 183 -10.37 19.93 -10.83
C LEU A 183 -11.87 19.78 -10.58
N ARG A 184 -12.43 20.49 -9.60
CA ARG A 184 -13.85 20.39 -9.24
C ARG A 184 -14.79 20.57 -10.45
N PRO A 185 -14.55 21.53 -11.38
CA PRO A 185 -15.43 21.69 -12.56
C PRO A 185 -15.35 20.54 -13.57
N LEU A 186 -14.28 19.74 -13.51
CA LEU A 186 -14.00 18.66 -14.47
C LEU A 186 -14.51 17.30 -14.00
N LEU A 187 -15.00 17.20 -12.77
CA LEU A 187 -15.31 15.94 -12.11
C LEU A 187 -16.78 15.90 -11.68
N GLY A 188 -17.44 14.78 -11.95
CA GLY A 188 -18.75 14.50 -11.35
C GLY A 188 -18.64 14.30 -9.82
N MET A 189 -19.74 14.55 -9.10
CA MET A 189 -19.77 14.54 -7.62
C MET A 189 -19.25 13.25 -6.98
N GLN A 190 -19.45 12.09 -7.61
CA GLN A 190 -18.89 10.84 -7.11
C GLN A 190 -17.36 10.82 -7.22
N HIS A 191 -16.80 11.13 -8.38
CA HIS A 191 -15.35 11.17 -8.60
C HIS A 191 -14.68 12.23 -7.73
N TRP A 192 -15.36 13.37 -7.50
CA TRP A 192 -14.89 14.40 -6.58
C TRP A 192 -14.71 13.86 -5.15
N ARG A 193 -15.76 13.24 -4.59
CA ARG A 193 -15.71 12.67 -3.22
C ARG A 193 -14.59 11.64 -3.09
N GLU A 194 -14.47 10.76 -4.07
CA GLU A 194 -13.45 9.72 -4.06
C GLU A 194 -12.02 10.27 -4.18
N MET A 195 -11.82 11.36 -4.93
CA MET A 195 -10.52 12.03 -5.00
C MET A 195 -10.15 12.78 -3.72
N VAL A 196 -11.14 13.41 -3.09
CA VAL A 196 -10.97 14.07 -1.80
C VAL A 196 -10.55 13.04 -0.75
N GLU A 197 -11.22 11.88 -0.69
CA GLU A 197 -10.85 10.79 0.21
C GLU A 197 -9.45 10.23 -0.07
N GLU A 198 -9.06 10.08 -1.35
CA GLU A 198 -7.70 9.66 -1.74
C GLU A 198 -6.64 10.58 -1.12
N VAL A 199 -6.83 11.90 -1.21
CA VAL A 199 -5.90 12.88 -0.64
C VAL A 199 -5.90 12.84 0.89
N MET A 200 -7.06 12.67 1.52
CA MET A 200 -7.16 12.57 2.98
C MET A 200 -6.41 11.34 3.52
N ARG A 201 -6.65 10.16 2.93
CA ARG A 201 -5.98 8.92 3.31
C ARG A 201 -4.48 8.98 3.03
N ASP A 202 -4.07 9.56 1.90
CA ASP A 202 -2.66 9.74 1.57
C ASP A 202 -1.93 10.64 2.59
N LYS A 203 -2.59 11.72 3.06
CA LYS A 203 -2.06 12.60 4.12
C LYS A 203 -1.84 11.86 5.42
N ILE A 204 -2.80 11.06 5.87
CA ILE A 204 -2.66 10.25 7.09
C ILE A 204 -1.55 9.21 6.93
N ARG A 205 -1.58 8.42 5.85
CA ARG A 205 -0.57 7.39 5.58
C ARG A 205 0.85 7.94 5.50
N SER A 206 1.01 9.16 4.99
CA SER A 206 2.31 9.80 4.86
C SER A 206 3.06 10.00 6.19
N GLN A 207 2.34 9.98 7.31
CA GLN A 207 2.90 10.11 8.66
C GLN A 207 3.62 8.84 9.13
N TYR A 208 3.32 7.69 8.52
CA TYR A 208 3.84 6.38 8.92
C TYR A 208 4.53 5.63 7.75
N PRO A 209 5.60 6.20 7.16
CA PRO A 209 6.24 5.65 5.95
C PRO A 209 6.84 4.25 6.16
N LEU A 210 7.21 3.90 7.40
CA LEU A 210 7.73 2.58 7.74
C LEU A 210 6.68 1.48 7.72
N ILE A 211 5.39 1.83 7.82
CA ILE A 211 4.27 0.88 7.79
C ILE A 211 3.72 0.88 6.37
N SER A 212 4.35 0.15 5.46
CA SER A 212 4.01 0.16 4.03
C SER A 212 4.44 -1.14 3.35
N ALA A 213 3.81 -1.51 2.23
CA ALA A 213 4.23 -2.67 1.45
C ALA A 213 5.66 -2.48 0.92
N GLN A 214 6.06 -1.24 0.65
CA GLN A 214 7.46 -0.93 0.31
C GLN A 214 8.44 -1.31 1.44
N SER A 215 8.09 -1.05 2.69
CA SER A 215 8.94 -1.44 3.83
C SER A 215 8.99 -2.96 3.99
N ILE A 216 7.87 -3.66 3.80
CA ILE A 216 7.83 -5.13 3.77
C ILE A 216 8.73 -5.67 2.66
N TRP A 217 8.65 -5.11 1.45
CA TRP A 217 9.52 -5.49 0.33
C TRP A 217 10.99 -5.36 0.67
N ASN A 218 11.38 -4.24 1.29
CA ASN A 218 12.77 -3.99 1.67
C ASN A 218 13.22 -4.96 2.76
N ALA A 219 12.35 -5.24 3.75
CA ALA A 219 12.66 -6.17 4.83
C ALA A 219 12.88 -7.61 4.33
N ILE A 220 12.10 -8.05 3.34
CA ILE A 220 12.09 -9.43 2.85
C ILE A 220 13.09 -9.67 1.71
N ASN A 221 13.14 -8.81 0.70
CA ASN A 221 13.94 -9.08 -0.51
C ASN A 221 15.40 -8.62 -0.41
N LEU A 222 15.75 -7.82 0.60
CA LEU A 222 17.14 -7.47 0.84
C LEU A 222 17.85 -8.56 1.67
N SER A 223 17.14 -9.38 2.47
CA SER A 223 17.77 -10.44 3.28
C SER A 223 18.29 -11.65 2.47
N ASP A 224 17.83 -11.87 1.24
CA ASP A 224 18.17 -13.09 0.47
C ASP A 224 19.43 -12.98 -0.42
N ASN A 225 19.97 -11.78 -0.66
CA ASN A 225 21.09 -11.61 -1.59
C ASN A 225 22.47 -12.07 -1.05
N GLU A 226 22.58 -12.43 0.23
CA GLU A 226 23.85 -12.89 0.82
C GLU A 226 24.04 -14.41 0.77
N LYS A 227 22.98 -15.20 0.52
CA LYS A 227 23.11 -16.67 0.45
C LYS A 227 23.67 -17.19 -0.88
N HIS A 228 23.98 -16.33 -1.85
CA HIS A 228 24.52 -16.71 -3.17
C HIS A 228 25.83 -15.99 -3.51
N SER A 229 26.51 -15.42 -2.50
CA SER A 229 27.81 -14.75 -2.68
C SER A 229 28.96 -15.41 -1.90
N VAL A 230 28.84 -16.70 -1.57
CA VAL A 230 29.93 -17.52 -1.03
C VAL A 230 30.08 -18.78 -1.87
#